data_AF-F8PNB1-F1
#
_entry.id   AF-F8PNB1-F1
#
_cell.length_a   1.000
_cell.length_b   1.000
_cell.length_c   1.000
_cell.angle_alpha   90.00
_cell.angle_beta   90.00
_cell.angle_gamma   90.00
#
_symmetry.space_group_name_H-M   'P 1'
#
loop_
_entity.id
_entity.type
_entity.pdbx_description
1 polymer ?
#
loop_
_entity_poly.entity_id
_entity_poly.type
_entity_poly.pdbx_seq_one_letter_code
_entity_poly.pdbx_strand_id
1 'polypeptide(L)'
;MLRGCPPTDCNSTLAFRSEARSATIRTALNNYNTTAKALRPPCPTPDRKQVVEYAFLADFDLLWDAWQDITSKPWATPAGRLAMDQYFKICRASEEIDRLNVEIR
;
A
#
# COMPACT_ATOMS: atom_id res chain seq x y z
N MET A 1 -22.24 -35.84 -9.62
CA MET A 1 -23.08 -34.78 -9.02
C MET A 1 -22.17 -33.64 -8.57
N LEU A 2 -21.88 -32.70 -9.47
CA LEU A 2 -21.05 -31.52 -9.17
C LEU A 2 -21.92 -30.53 -8.40
N ARG A 3 -21.60 -30.29 -7.13
CA ARG A 3 -22.23 -29.21 -6.36
C ARG A 3 -21.76 -27.89 -6.96
N GLY A 4 -22.64 -27.20 -7.68
CA GLY A 4 -22.40 -25.83 -8.13
C GLY A 4 -22.27 -24.91 -6.91
N CYS A 5 -21.14 -24.23 -6.79
CA CYS A 5 -21.02 -23.08 -5.88
C CYS A 5 -21.97 -21.97 -6.37
N PRO A 6 -22.74 -21.34 -5.48
CA PRO A 6 -23.52 -20.16 -5.86
C PRO A 6 -22.59 -18.98 -6.18
N PRO A 7 -22.99 -18.07 -7.09
CA PRO A 7 -22.25 -16.84 -7.34
C PRO A 7 -22.36 -15.95 -6.10
N THR A 8 -21.32 -15.93 -5.27
CA THR A 8 -21.30 -15.09 -4.06
C THR A 8 -20.82 -13.69 -4.41
N ASP A 9 -21.61 -12.69 -4.04
CA ASP A 9 -21.28 -11.27 -4.15
C ASP A 9 -19.86 -10.99 -3.64
N CYS A 10 -19.00 -10.43 -4.51
CA CYS A 10 -17.59 -10.16 -4.20
C CYS A 10 -17.40 -9.36 -2.90
N ASN A 11 -18.34 -8.46 -2.60
CA ASN A 11 -18.32 -7.64 -1.38
C ASN A 11 -18.48 -8.47 -0.10
N SER A 12 -19.36 -9.48 -0.12
CA SER A 12 -19.58 -10.38 1.03
C SER A 12 -18.37 -11.28 1.29
N THR A 13 -17.69 -11.73 0.22
CA THR A 13 -16.51 -12.59 0.31
C THR A 13 -15.29 -11.83 0.86
N LEU A 14 -15.11 -10.58 0.45
CA LEU A 14 -14.05 -9.71 0.97
C LEU A 14 -14.26 -9.40 2.47
N ALA A 15 -15.50 -9.12 2.87
CA ALA A 15 -15.84 -8.87 4.28
C ALA A 15 -15.54 -10.11 5.16
N PHE A 16 -16.00 -11.30 4.76
CA PHE A 16 -15.74 -12.54 5.50
C PHE A 16 -14.25 -12.84 5.65
N ARG A 17 -13.46 -12.64 4.58
CA ARG A 17 -12.00 -12.85 4.61
C ARG A 17 -11.28 -11.89 5.57
N SER A 18 -11.72 -10.63 5.63
CA SER A 18 -11.17 -9.62 6.57
C SER A 18 -11.44 -10.00 8.02
N GLU A 19 -12.66 -10.46 8.30
CA GLU A 19 -13.07 -10.90 9.64
C GLU A 19 -12.29 -12.14 10.10
N ALA A 20 -12.16 -13.13 9.22
CA ALA A 20 -11.40 -14.35 9.48
C ALA A 20 -9.93 -14.06 9.81
N ARG A 21 -9.27 -13.21 9.01
CA ARG A 21 -7.88 -12.78 9.26
C ARG A 21 -7.74 -12.03 10.58
N SER A 22 -8.69 -11.14 10.87
CA SER A 22 -8.72 -10.37 12.12
C SER A 22 -8.91 -11.27 13.34
N ALA A 23 -9.66 -12.37 13.22
CA ALA A 23 -9.79 -13.40 14.25
C ALA A 23 -8.47 -14.15 14.47
N THR A 24 -7.80 -14.58 13.41
CA THR A 24 -6.50 -15.27 13.50
C THR A 24 -5.45 -14.42 14.21
N ILE A 25 -5.35 -13.14 13.88
CA ILE A 25 -4.39 -12.21 14.51
C ILE A 25 -4.67 -12.04 16.01
N ARG A 26 -5.96 -11.97 16.41
CA ARG A 26 -6.34 -11.91 17.84
C ARG A 26 -5.86 -13.13 18.60
N THR A 27 -6.12 -14.32 18.06
CA THR A 27 -5.73 -15.58 18.69
C THR A 27 -4.22 -15.71 18.78
N ALA A 28 -3.49 -15.37 17.72
CA ALA A 28 -2.03 -15.39 17.71
C ALA A 28 -1.44 -14.45 18.78
N LEU A 29 -1.95 -13.22 18.90
CA LEU A 29 -1.51 -12.26 19.90
C LEU A 29 -1.78 -12.75 21.33
N ASN A 30 -2.95 -13.33 21.59
CA ASN A 30 -3.27 -13.89 22.90
C ASN A 30 -2.34 -15.05 23.29
N ASN A 31 -2.03 -15.93 22.34
CA ASN A 31 -1.11 -17.04 22.57
C ASN A 31 0.30 -16.52 22.88
N TYR A 32 0.79 -15.53 22.12
CA TYR A 32 2.07 -14.87 22.38
C TYR A 32 2.10 -14.22 23.76
N ASN A 33 1.07 -13.45 24.12
CA ASN A 33 1.00 -12.77 25.41
C ASN A 33 0.95 -13.76 26.58
N THR A 34 0.35 -14.95 26.37
CA THR A 34 0.31 -16.01 27.38
C THR A 34 1.69 -16.63 27.59
N THR A 35 2.42 -16.94 26.51
CA THR A 35 3.76 -17.51 26.61
C THR A 35 4.76 -16.48 27.13
N ALA A 36 4.71 -15.23 26.67
CA ALA A 36 5.56 -14.11 27.09
C ALA A 36 5.56 -13.89 28.62
N LYS A 37 4.40 -14.06 29.26
CA LYS A 37 4.26 -13.96 30.73
C LYS A 37 4.90 -15.14 31.47
N ALA A 38 5.05 -16.28 30.82
CA ALA A 38 5.66 -17.48 31.40
C ALA A 38 7.20 -17.50 31.31
N LEU A 39 7.81 -16.58 30.55
CA LEU A 39 9.27 -16.44 30.49
C LEU A 39 9.85 -15.81 31.78
N ARG A 40 11.13 -16.08 32.05
CA ARG A 40 11.93 -15.42 33.09
C ARG A 40 13.15 -14.74 32.47
N PRO A 41 13.24 -13.40 32.50
CA PRO A 41 12.25 -12.44 33.03
C PRO A 41 10.99 -12.38 32.15
N PRO A 42 9.84 -11.96 32.69
CA PRO A 42 8.61 -11.78 31.91
C PRO A 42 8.85 -10.80 30.76
N CYS A 43 8.47 -11.19 29.54
CA CYS A 43 8.60 -10.33 28.37
C CYS A 43 7.43 -9.32 28.31
N PRO A 44 7.64 -8.11 27.76
CA PRO A 44 6.56 -7.15 27.54
C PRO A 44 5.45 -7.74 26.66
N THR A 45 4.20 -7.57 27.08
CA THR A 45 3.01 -8.01 26.32
C THR A 45 2.38 -6.80 25.64
N PRO A 46 2.46 -6.67 24.30
CA PRO A 46 1.87 -5.55 23.60
C PRO A 46 0.35 -5.65 23.56
N ASP A 47 -0.31 -4.50 23.67
CA ASP A 47 -1.74 -4.38 23.41
C ASP A 47 -2.03 -4.47 21.90
N ARG A 48 -3.25 -4.89 21.52
CA ARG A 48 -3.66 -4.97 20.12
C ARG A 48 -3.46 -3.65 19.38
N LYS A 49 -3.73 -2.50 20.03
CA LYS A 49 -3.53 -1.19 19.41
C LYS A 49 -2.05 -0.94 19.09
N GLN A 50 -1.15 -1.31 20.00
CA GLN A 50 0.28 -1.19 19.80
C GLN A 50 0.78 -2.08 18.66
N VAL A 51 0.27 -3.30 18.54
CA VAL A 51 0.64 -4.19 17.42
C VAL A 51 0.20 -3.62 16.08
N VAL A 52 -0.99 -3.01 16.01
CA VAL A 52 -1.46 -2.35 14.78
C VAL A 52 -0.61 -1.12 14.46
N GLU A 53 -0.24 -0.34 15.47
CA GLU A 53 0.65 0.82 15.32
C GLU A 53 2.05 0.40 14.85
N TYR A 54 2.62 -0.67 15.41
CA TYR A 54 3.90 -1.22 14.97
C TYR A 54 3.84 -1.80 13.56
N ALA A 55 2.75 -2.49 13.19
CA ALA A 55 2.57 -2.99 11.83
C ALA A 55 2.47 -1.82 10.83
N PHE A 56 1.75 -0.75 11.20
CA PHE A 56 1.69 0.46 10.38
C PHE A 56 3.08 1.09 10.20
N LEU A 57 3.85 1.24 11.28
CA LEU A 57 5.22 1.77 11.20
C LEU A 57 6.14 0.86 10.37
N ALA A 58 6.05 -0.46 10.56
CA ALA A 58 6.83 -1.43 9.80
C ALA A 58 6.51 -1.42 8.30
N ASP A 59 5.26 -1.14 7.91
CA ASP A 59 4.89 -0.96 6.50
C ASP A 59 5.60 0.25 5.87
N PHE A 60 5.90 1.31 6.64
CA PHE A 60 6.73 2.42 6.16
C PHE A 60 8.21 2.09 6.12
N ASP A 61 8.71 1.32 7.07
CA ASP A 61 10.10 0.84 7.03
C ASP A 61 10.33 -0.09 5.83
N LEU A 62 9.35 -0.94 5.49
CA LEU A 62 9.38 -1.73 4.26
C LEU A 62 9.40 -0.85 3.00
N LEU A 63 8.63 0.25 2.99
CA LEU A 63 8.67 1.24 1.91
C LEU A 63 10.02 1.97 1.85
N TRP A 64 10.65 2.21 3.00
CA TRP A 64 11.97 2.83 3.11
C TRP A 64 13.07 1.90 2.58
N ASP A 65 13.03 0.60 2.93
CA ASP A 65 13.96 -0.40 2.43
C ASP A 65 13.78 -0.67 0.92
N ALA A 66 12.55 -0.55 0.41
CA ALA A 66 12.24 -0.61 -1.01
C ALA A 66 12.53 0.71 -1.75
N TRP A 67 12.86 1.78 -1.02
CA TRP A 67 13.18 3.09 -1.59
C TRP A 67 14.54 3.03 -2.26
N GLN A 68 14.55 2.65 -3.54
CA GLN A 68 15.67 2.99 -4.40
C GLN A 68 15.84 4.49 -4.35
N ASP A 69 17.06 4.98 -4.13
CA ASP A 69 17.36 6.41 -4.09
C ASP A 69 16.85 7.10 -5.37
N ILE A 70 15.65 7.68 -5.25
CA ILE A 70 14.94 8.32 -6.35
C ILE A 70 15.68 9.60 -6.73
N THR A 71 16.43 10.19 -5.80
CA THR A 71 17.21 11.40 -6.03
C THR A 71 18.37 11.17 -6.98
N SER A 72 18.87 9.94 -7.08
CA SER A 72 19.89 9.53 -8.06
C SER A 72 19.37 9.42 -9.50
N LYS A 73 18.04 9.42 -9.71
CA LYS A 73 17.47 9.23 -11.05
C LYS A 73 17.70 10.49 -11.90
N PRO A 74 17.99 10.35 -13.22
CA PRO A 74 18.28 11.51 -14.08
C PRO A 74 17.16 12.57 -14.09
N TRP A 75 15.92 12.12 -14.02
CA TRP A 75 14.72 12.96 -13.99
C TRP A 75 14.48 13.67 -12.65
N ALA A 76 15.12 13.22 -11.57
CA ALA A 76 15.03 13.86 -10.26
C ALA A 76 15.99 15.05 -10.11
N THR A 77 17.00 15.16 -10.98
CA THR A 77 17.91 16.31 -11.02
C THR A 77 17.16 17.58 -11.46
N PRO A 78 17.56 18.78 -10.99
CA PRO A 78 16.96 20.04 -11.43
C PRO A 78 16.98 20.22 -12.95
N ALA A 79 18.09 19.87 -13.59
CA ALA A 79 18.23 19.92 -15.05
C ALA A 79 17.29 18.92 -15.75
N GLY A 80 17.19 17.69 -15.25
CA GLY A 80 16.28 16.67 -15.77
C GLY A 80 14.81 17.09 -15.67
N ARG A 81 14.41 17.71 -14.54
CA ARG A 81 13.06 18.28 -14.38
C ARG A 81 12.76 19.38 -15.38
N LEU A 82 13.71 20.31 -15.59
CA LEU A 82 13.55 21.39 -16.57
C LEU A 82 13.44 20.84 -18.00
N ALA A 83 14.26 19.86 -18.36
CA ALA A 83 14.22 19.23 -19.68
C ALA A 83 12.89 18.49 -19.93
N MET A 84 12.40 17.75 -18.93
CA MET A 84 11.09 17.09 -19.02
C MET A 84 9.94 18.10 -19.13
N ASP A 85 9.96 19.17 -18.32
CA ASP A 85 8.93 20.21 -18.38
C ASP A 85 8.86 20.86 -19.77
N GLN A 86 10.01 21.17 -20.36
CA GLN A 86 10.08 21.68 -21.74
C GLN A 86 9.54 20.68 -22.76
N TYR A 87 9.95 19.41 -22.67
CA TYR A 87 9.48 18.35 -23.55
C TYR A 87 7.96 18.22 -23.50
N PHE A 88 7.38 18.12 -22.29
CA PHE A 88 5.94 17.97 -22.13
C PHE A 88 5.16 19.22 -22.54
N LYS A 89 5.71 20.42 -22.36
CA LYS A 89 5.12 21.66 -22.92
C LYS A 89 5.00 21.59 -24.43
N ILE A 90 6.01 21.05 -25.13
CA ILE A 90 5.95 20.88 -26.59
C ILE A 90 4.88 19.86 -26.97
N CYS A 91 4.85 18.69 -26.31
CA CYS A 91 3.83 17.67 -26.57
C CYS A 91 2.41 18.24 -26.39
N ARG A 92 2.17 18.97 -25.29
CA ARG A 92 0.88 19.61 -25.02
C ARG A 92 0.55 20.71 -26.01
N ALA A 93 1.53 21.48 -26.48
CA ALA A 93 1.30 22.50 -27.50
C ALA A 93 0.81 21.89 -28.81
N SER A 94 1.36 20.74 -29.23
CA SER A 94 0.88 20.02 -30.41
C SER A 94 -0.55 19.52 -30.25
N GLU A 95 -0.88 18.91 -29.10
CA GLU A 95 -2.24 18.48 -28.80
C GLU A 95 -3.24 19.66 -28.78
N GLU A 96 -2.83 20.80 -28.23
CA GLU A 96 -3.68 21.97 -28.14
C GLU A 96 -3.95 22.60 -29.51
N ILE A 97 -2.98 22.58 -30.43
CA ILE A 97 -3.20 23.02 -31.83
C ILE A 97 -4.29 22.18 -32.50
N ASP A 98 -4.22 20.86 -32.38
CA ASP A 98 -5.21 19.96 -32.96
C ASP A 98 -6.60 20.19 -32.37
N ARG A 99 -6.68 20.39 -31.05
CA ARG A 99 -7.94 20.72 -30.37
C ARG A 99 -8.52 22.06 -30.84
N LEU A 100 -7.69 23.11 -30.90
CA LEU A 100 -8.13 24.45 -31.34
C LEU A 100 -8.64 24.43 -32.78
N ASN A 101 -8.03 23.65 -33.68
CA ASN A 101 -8.49 23.49 -35.06
C ASN A 101 -9.90 22.88 -35.15
N VAL A 102 -10.29 22.04 -34.19
CA VAL A 102 -11.66 21.52 -34.09
C VAL A 102 -12.62 22.58 -33.57
N GLU A 103 -12.23 23.37 -32.57
CA GLU A 103 -13.07 24.41 -31.97
C GLU A 103 -13.36 25.59 -32.91
N ILE A 104 -12.45 25.90 -33.83
CA ILE A 104 -12.59 26.98 -34.82
C ILE A 104 -13.57 26.62 -35.96
N ARG A 105 -13.82 25.33 -36.19
CA ARG A 105 -14.64 24.82 -37.29
C ARG A 105 -16.11 24.68 -36.90
#